data_AF-A0A6H5KUB7-F1
#
_entry.id   AF-A0A6H5KUB7-F1
#
_cell.length_a   1.000
_cell.length_b   1.000
_cell.length_c   1.000
_cell.angle_alpha   90.00
_cell.angle_beta   90.00
_cell.angle_gamma   90.00
#
_symmetry.space_group_name_H-M   'P 1'
#
loop_
_entity.id
_entity.type
_entity.pdbx_description
1 polymer ?
#
loop_
_entity_poly.entity_id
_entity_poly.type
_entity_poly.pdbx_seq_one_letter_code
_entity_poly.pdbx_strand_id
1 'polypeptide(L)'
;MASNAAGSQRKSTWFVKVINRVVHGLERVLAYLDDVIYFDEEPLGHVLNRIGFFKRLRQYNLNLSPGKARVVATHANFLGHTIFPAGQLRSLLGGLSYYRILAKNLATKVRPLNSLLKQGVPFKCTPGIVEDVKTLLSELARPPILVFPDWAAVEDDSRPLRLCSDECINGSGAYLEQEQYDGSVRPIVYISRATLPAERNWTVLDLEAGGIVWGIKRLRGNLWSTKSIIYSDHKALESIGKVGEHTARVQR
;
A
#
# COMPACT_ATOMS: atom_id res chain seq x y z
N MET A 1 0.23 -55.98 10.84
CA MET A 1 -0.43 -56.13 9.53
C MET A 1 -1.48 -55.03 9.42
N ALA A 2 -1.53 -54.40 8.25
CA ALA A 2 -2.28 -53.20 7.83
C ALA A 2 -3.74 -53.12 8.37
N SER A 3 -4.34 -51.93 8.60
CA SER A 3 -4.59 -50.92 7.56
C SER A 3 -4.67 -49.46 8.04
N ASN A 4 -4.05 -48.61 7.23
CA ASN A 4 -4.17 -47.15 7.20
C ASN A 4 -5.51 -46.68 6.60
N ALA A 5 -5.77 -45.37 6.84
CA ALA A 5 -6.81 -44.49 6.27
C ALA A 5 -8.16 -44.49 7.03
N ALA A 6 -8.77 -43.37 7.44
CA ALA A 6 -8.67 -41.98 7.03
C ALA A 6 -9.23 -41.03 8.11
N GLY A 7 -8.78 -39.75 8.14
CA GLY A 7 -9.54 -38.67 8.81
C GLY A 7 -8.78 -37.62 9.62
N SER A 8 -7.58 -37.21 9.20
CA SER A 8 -6.75 -36.13 9.80
C SER A 8 -7.34 -34.71 9.70
N GLN A 9 -8.65 -34.55 9.49
CA GLN A 9 -9.29 -33.26 9.21
C GLN A 9 -10.16 -32.74 10.37
N ARG A 10 -10.53 -33.59 11.33
CA ARG A 10 -11.42 -33.20 12.46
C ARG A 10 -10.70 -32.57 13.66
N LYS A 11 -9.39 -32.81 13.83
CA LYS A 11 -8.62 -32.31 14.99
C LYS A 11 -8.44 -30.78 14.96
N SER A 12 -8.29 -30.16 13.79
CA SER A 12 -8.06 -28.71 13.69
C SER A 12 -9.32 -27.89 13.95
N THR A 13 -10.46 -28.23 13.35
CA THR A 13 -11.68 -27.40 13.47
C THR A 13 -12.30 -27.43 14.87
N TRP A 14 -12.26 -28.57 15.57
CA TRP A 14 -12.77 -28.64 16.95
C TRP A 14 -11.85 -27.88 17.92
N PHE A 15 -10.53 -28.03 17.77
CA PHE A 15 -9.57 -27.31 18.61
C PHE A 15 -9.69 -25.79 18.40
N VAL A 16 -9.82 -25.33 17.15
CA VAL A 16 -10.13 -23.93 16.82
C VAL A 16 -11.38 -23.44 17.55
N LYS A 17 -12.47 -24.23 17.54
CA LYS A 17 -13.72 -23.85 18.21
C LYS A 17 -13.56 -23.74 19.73
N VAL A 18 -12.77 -24.64 20.33
CA VAL A 18 -12.45 -24.61 21.77
C VAL A 18 -11.60 -23.38 22.09
N ILE A 19 -10.52 -23.14 21.34
CA ILE A 19 -9.65 -21.98 21.55
C ILE A 19 -10.42 -20.67 21.36
N ASN A 20 -11.23 -20.55 20.31
CA ASN A 20 -12.09 -19.38 20.09
C ASN A 20 -13.04 -19.14 21.25
N ARG A 21 -13.58 -20.19 21.87
CA ARG A 21 -14.44 -20.09 23.06
C ARG A 21 -13.65 -19.73 24.33
N VAL A 22 -12.40 -20.17 24.45
CA VAL A 22 -11.49 -19.79 25.54
C VAL A 22 -11.18 -18.30 25.46
N VAL A 23 -10.80 -17.79 24.27
CA VAL A 23 -10.44 -16.37 24.11
C VAL A 23 -11.64 -15.43 24.00
N HIS A 24 -12.84 -15.95 23.76
CA HIS A 24 -14.04 -15.14 23.66
C HIS A 24 -14.30 -14.32 24.94
N GLY A 25 -14.46 -13.00 24.75
CA GLY A 25 -14.67 -12.02 25.83
C GLY A 25 -13.39 -11.48 26.47
N LEU A 26 -12.20 -11.92 26.03
CA LEU A 26 -10.94 -11.28 26.39
C LEU A 26 -10.63 -10.18 25.38
N GLU A 27 -10.51 -8.94 25.84
CA GLU A 27 -10.09 -7.83 24.97
C GLU A 27 -8.61 -8.00 24.59
N ARG A 28 -8.28 -7.67 23.34
CA ARG A 28 -6.90 -7.69 22.80
C ARG A 28 -6.21 -9.07 22.85
N VAL A 29 -7.00 -10.15 22.84
CA VAL A 29 -6.53 -11.53 22.66
C VAL A 29 -7.08 -12.09 21.34
N LEU A 30 -6.19 -12.51 20.46
CA LEU A 30 -6.53 -13.13 19.18
C LEU A 30 -6.10 -14.59 19.19
N ALA A 31 -6.99 -15.46 18.74
CA ALA A 31 -6.68 -16.85 18.46
C ALA A 31 -6.81 -17.13 16.96
N TYR A 32 -5.86 -17.88 16.41
CA TYR A 32 -5.98 -18.43 15.07
C TYR A 32 -5.40 -19.84 15.07
N LEU A 33 -6.26 -20.82 14.74
CA LEU A 33 -5.91 -22.23 14.82
C LEU A 33 -5.37 -22.62 16.20
N ASP A 34 -4.06 -22.87 16.28
CA ASP A 34 -3.38 -23.35 17.47
C ASP A 34 -2.57 -22.24 18.17
N ASP A 35 -2.47 -21.07 17.54
CA ASP A 35 -1.67 -19.95 18.02
C ASP A 35 -2.56 -18.87 18.67
N VAL A 36 -2.18 -18.44 19.87
CA VAL A 36 -2.86 -17.36 20.61
C VAL A 36 -1.87 -16.23 20.87
N ILE A 37 -2.30 -15.01 20.54
CA ILE A 37 -1.56 -13.78 20.77
C ILE A 37 -2.38 -12.86 21.66
N TYR A 38 -1.77 -12.31 22.69
CA TYR A 38 -2.31 -11.19 23.45
C TYR A 38 -1.37 -9.99 23.26
N PHE A 39 -1.94 -8.82 23.00
CA PHE A 39 -1.20 -7.60 22.75
C PHE A 39 -1.76 -6.46 23.60
N ASP A 40 -0.88 -5.56 24.05
CA ASP A 40 -1.31 -4.37 24.78
C ASP A 40 -0.33 -3.22 24.54
N GLU A 41 -0.85 -2.00 24.63
CA GLU A 41 -0.06 -0.77 24.52
C GLU A 41 0.60 -0.42 25.86
N GLU A 42 -0.05 -0.78 26.98
CA GLU A 42 0.47 -0.54 28.32
C GLU A 42 1.02 -1.81 28.97
N PRO A 43 2.18 -1.74 29.65
CA PRO A 43 2.75 -2.89 30.36
C PRO A 43 1.81 -3.49 31.41
N LEU A 44 1.01 -2.67 32.09
CA LEU A 44 0.05 -3.13 33.09
C LEU A 44 -1.13 -3.87 32.44
N GLY A 45 -1.68 -3.34 31.34
CA GLY A 45 -2.72 -4.02 30.56
C GLY A 45 -2.25 -5.39 30.06
N HIS A 46 -1.00 -5.48 29.58
CA HIS A 46 -0.40 -6.74 29.13
C HIS A 46 -0.36 -7.80 30.24
N VAL A 47 -0.02 -7.41 31.47
CA VAL A 47 0.03 -8.32 32.63
C VAL A 47 -1.38 -8.77 33.03
N LEU A 48 -2.37 -7.87 33.03
CA LEU A 48 -3.76 -8.20 33.37
C LEU A 48 -4.36 -9.17 32.34
N ASN A 49 -4.15 -8.91 31.05
CA ASN A 49 -4.60 -9.78 29.97
C ASN A 49 -3.93 -11.15 30.01
N ARG A 50 -2.64 -11.20 30.35
CA ARG A 50 -1.93 -12.46 30.61
C ARG A 50 -2.60 -13.25 31.72
N ILE A 51 -2.84 -12.62 32.88
CA ILE A 51 -3.49 -13.28 34.03
C ILE A 51 -4.88 -13.79 33.66
N GLY A 52 -5.68 -13.00 32.95
CA GLY A 52 -7.01 -13.38 32.45
C GLY A 52 -6.97 -14.60 31.55
N PHE A 53 -6.04 -14.63 30.58
CA PHE A 53 -5.86 -15.76 29.67
C PHE A 53 -5.42 -17.04 30.38
N PHE A 54 -4.41 -16.97 31.27
CA PHE A 54 -3.97 -18.16 32.03
C PHE A 54 -5.05 -18.69 32.97
N LYS A 55 -5.87 -17.80 33.57
CA LYS A 55 -7.04 -18.21 34.36
C LYS A 55 -8.04 -18.97 33.50
N ARG A 56 -8.26 -18.51 32.27
CA ARG A 56 -9.16 -19.14 31.30
C ARG A 56 -8.65 -20.51 30.84
N LEU A 57 -7.36 -20.63 30.53
CA LEU A 57 -6.75 -21.93 30.18
C LEU A 57 -6.94 -22.97 31.28
N ARG A 58 -6.75 -22.58 32.55
CA ARG A 58 -7.01 -23.45 33.71
C ARG A 58 -8.48 -23.87 33.81
N GLN A 59 -9.43 -22.95 33.58
CA GLN A 59 -10.86 -23.27 33.60
C GLN A 59 -11.25 -24.33 32.56
N TYR A 60 -10.62 -24.31 31.39
CA TYR A 60 -10.86 -25.26 30.31
C TYR A 60 -9.90 -26.46 30.32
N ASN A 61 -9.09 -26.61 31.39
CA ASN A 61 -8.12 -27.69 31.57
C ASN A 61 -7.12 -27.84 30.41
N LEU A 62 -6.73 -26.71 29.80
CA LEU A 62 -5.78 -26.66 28.67
C LEU A 62 -4.37 -26.34 29.18
N ASN A 63 -3.40 -27.12 28.69
CA ASN A 63 -1.99 -26.92 28.99
C ASN A 63 -1.25 -26.26 27.83
N LEU A 64 -0.39 -25.30 28.15
CA LEU A 64 0.54 -24.71 27.18
C LEU A 64 1.81 -25.55 27.12
N SER A 65 2.37 -25.71 25.93
CA SER A 65 3.72 -26.28 25.77
C SER A 65 4.76 -25.20 26.11
N PRO A 66 5.52 -25.32 27.22
CA PRO A 66 6.43 -24.25 27.65
C PRO A 66 7.52 -23.95 26.62
N GLY A 67 7.99 -24.97 25.90
CA GLY A 67 9.00 -24.82 24.83
C GLY A 67 8.51 -24.11 23.56
N LYS A 68 7.19 -23.88 23.41
CA LYS A 68 6.59 -23.13 22.29
C LYS A 68 6.03 -21.77 22.73
N ALA A 69 5.88 -21.53 24.02
CA ALA A 69 5.35 -20.28 24.55
C ALA A 69 6.45 -19.21 24.60
N ARG A 70 6.24 -18.08 23.94
CA ARG A 70 7.10 -16.89 24.05
C ARG A 70 6.38 -15.85 24.92
N VAL A 71 6.97 -15.53 26.06
CA VAL A 71 6.40 -14.58 27.04
C VAL A 71 7.23 -13.30 26.99
N VAL A 72 6.57 -12.14 26.89
CA VAL A 72 7.22 -10.82 26.78
C VAL A 72 8.18 -10.78 25.60
N ALA A 73 7.64 -10.96 24.39
CA ALA A 73 8.40 -10.88 23.17
C ALA A 73 8.07 -9.58 22.44
N THR A 74 9.09 -8.77 22.16
CA THR A 74 8.98 -7.64 21.21
C THR A 74 8.71 -8.12 19.79
N HIS A 75 8.88 -9.42 19.52
CA HIS A 75 8.69 -10.08 18.23
C HIS A 75 8.11 -11.50 18.41
N ALA A 76 7.05 -11.84 17.67
CA ALA A 76 6.49 -13.19 17.64
C ALA A 76 6.36 -13.68 16.20
N ASN A 77 6.60 -14.97 15.96
CA ASN A 77 6.26 -15.60 14.68
C ASN A 77 4.80 -16.05 14.76
N PHE A 78 3.98 -15.58 13.83
CA PHE A 78 2.58 -15.95 13.71
C PHE A 78 2.27 -16.22 12.25
N LEU A 79 1.79 -17.43 11.94
CA LEU A 79 1.43 -17.85 10.57
C LEU A 79 2.55 -17.66 9.54
N GLY A 80 3.79 -17.93 9.93
CA GLY A 80 4.96 -17.77 9.05
C GLY A 80 5.43 -16.32 8.87
N HIS A 81 4.82 -15.36 9.56
CA HIS A 81 5.21 -13.96 9.56
C HIS A 81 5.79 -13.57 10.92
N THR A 82 6.97 -12.94 10.92
CA THR A 82 7.52 -12.34 12.13
C THR A 82 6.86 -10.99 12.38
N ILE A 83 6.08 -10.89 13.45
CA ILE A 83 5.39 -9.69 13.88
C ILE A 83 6.44 -8.74 14.50
N PHE A 84 6.78 -7.71 13.73
CA PHE A 84 7.53 -6.51 14.13
C PHE A 84 6.64 -5.28 13.89
N PRO A 85 6.82 -4.17 14.63
CA PRO A 85 6.24 -2.87 14.26
C PRO A 85 6.63 -2.43 12.83
N ALA A 86 7.89 -2.64 12.44
CA ALA A 86 8.37 -2.40 11.07
C ALA A 86 7.89 -3.45 10.04
N GLY A 87 7.61 -4.68 10.50
CA GLY A 87 7.09 -5.77 9.66
C GLY A 87 5.64 -5.55 9.26
N GLN A 88 4.82 -5.06 10.19
CA GLN A 88 3.46 -4.61 9.90
C GLN A 88 3.45 -3.43 8.93
N LEU A 89 4.34 -2.45 9.12
CA LEU A 89 4.45 -1.35 8.17
C LEU A 89 4.89 -1.84 6.77
N ARG A 90 5.85 -2.77 6.69
CA ARG A 90 6.27 -3.36 5.42
C ARG A 90 5.14 -4.17 4.74
N SER A 91 4.37 -4.93 5.52
CA SER A 91 3.21 -5.68 5.03
C SER A 91 2.10 -4.74 4.55
N LEU A 92 1.80 -3.69 5.32
CA LEU A 92 0.86 -2.65 4.95
C LEU A 92 1.27 -1.97 3.65
N LEU A 93 2.52 -1.50 3.54
CA LEU A 93 3.04 -0.87 2.33
C LEU A 93 3.03 -1.83 1.13
N GLY A 94 3.29 -3.12 1.36
CA GLY A 94 3.10 -4.17 0.35
C GLY A 94 1.65 -4.29 -0.11
N GLY A 95 0.69 -4.30 0.82
CA GLY A 95 -0.74 -4.32 0.50
C GLY A 95 -1.21 -3.06 -0.24
N LEU A 96 -0.72 -1.89 0.16
CA LEU A 96 -1.01 -0.61 -0.50
C LEU A 96 -0.53 -0.58 -1.95
N SER A 97 0.51 -1.35 -2.30
CA SER A 97 1.00 -1.45 -3.68
C SER A 97 -0.03 -2.03 -4.64
N TYR A 98 -0.99 -2.83 -4.17
CA TYR A 98 -2.11 -3.33 -4.98
C TYR A 98 -3.02 -2.19 -5.45
N TYR A 99 -3.29 -1.23 -4.57
CA TYR A 99 -4.16 -0.09 -4.84
C TYR A 99 -3.46 1.08 -5.55
N ARG A 100 -2.20 0.91 -5.98
CA ARG A 100 -1.40 1.98 -6.60
C ARG A 100 -2.06 2.62 -7.82
N ILE A 101 -2.88 1.87 -8.55
CA ILE A 101 -3.58 2.37 -9.74
C ILE A 101 -4.80 3.23 -9.40
N LEU A 102 -5.33 3.09 -8.18
CA LEU A 102 -6.52 3.81 -7.69
C LEU A 102 -6.18 5.10 -6.96
N ALA A 103 -4.89 5.34 -6.68
CA ALA A 103 -4.46 6.37 -5.74
C ALA A 103 -3.47 7.35 -6.38
N LYS A 104 -3.92 8.59 -6.56
CA LYS A 104 -3.07 9.69 -7.03
C LYS A 104 -1.87 9.88 -6.09
N ASN A 105 -0.67 9.92 -6.67
CA ASN A 105 0.60 10.20 -6.00
C ASN A 105 0.92 9.28 -4.81
N LEU A 106 0.45 8.02 -4.83
CA LEU A 106 0.66 7.07 -3.73
C LEU A 106 2.14 6.93 -3.33
N ALA A 107 3.06 6.82 -4.31
CA ALA A 107 4.48 6.67 -4.04
C ALA A 107 5.06 7.82 -3.21
N THR A 108 4.59 9.05 -3.46
CA THR A 108 4.97 10.24 -2.69
C THR A 108 4.42 10.17 -1.28
N LYS A 109 3.14 9.77 -1.12
CA LYS A 109 2.46 9.63 0.18
C LYS A 109 3.09 8.56 1.06
N VAL A 110 3.51 7.43 0.51
CA VAL A 110 4.13 6.33 1.26
C VAL A 110 5.64 6.47 1.45
N ARG A 111 6.28 7.46 0.83
CA ARG A 111 7.72 7.70 0.96
C ARG A 111 8.21 7.95 2.41
N PRO A 112 7.55 8.77 3.25
CA PRO A 112 7.97 8.92 4.65
C PRO A 112 7.93 7.58 5.39
N LEU A 113 6.90 6.77 5.15
CA LEU A 113 6.75 5.43 5.73
C LEU A 113 7.86 4.47 5.27
N ASN A 114 8.19 4.47 3.98
CA ASN A 114 9.31 3.69 3.44
C ASN A 114 10.67 4.11 4.01
N SER A 115 10.84 5.39 4.36
CA SER A 115 12.09 5.90 4.93
C SER A 115 12.37 5.34 6.32
N LEU A 116 11.34 4.99 7.08
CA LEU A 116 11.43 4.33 8.39
C LEU A 116 11.88 2.86 8.29
N LEU A 117 11.79 2.26 7.09
CA LEU A 117 12.16 0.87 6.83
C LEU A 117 13.56 0.72 6.22
N LYS A 118 14.31 1.82 6.10
CA LYS A 118 15.69 1.79 5.58
C LYS A 118 16.64 1.12 6.58
N GLN A 119 17.59 0.36 6.05
CA GLN A 119 18.63 -0.28 6.85
C GLN A 119 19.44 0.79 7.61
N GLY A 120 19.70 0.55 8.89
CA GLY A 120 20.43 1.48 9.76
C GLY A 120 19.60 2.60 10.38
N VAL A 121 18.30 2.71 10.04
CA VAL A 121 17.39 3.67 10.69
C VAL A 121 16.62 2.95 11.82
N PRO A 122 16.73 3.39 13.08
CA PRO A 122 15.92 2.83 14.16
C PRO A 122 14.44 3.19 13.92
N PHE A 123 13.59 2.18 13.86
CA PHE A 123 12.15 2.38 13.68
C PHE A 123 11.55 3.02 14.94
N LYS A 124 11.01 4.23 14.81
CA LYS A 124 10.28 4.94 15.87
C LYS A 124 8.86 5.23 15.40
N CYS A 125 7.88 4.54 15.96
CA CYS A 125 6.48 4.84 15.72
C CYS A 125 6.09 6.09 16.51
N THR A 126 5.90 7.21 15.84
CA THR A 126 5.43 8.46 16.44
C THR A 126 3.93 8.63 16.20
N PRO A 127 3.22 9.44 17.01
CA PRO A 127 1.82 9.75 16.76
C PRO A 127 1.55 10.31 15.36
N GLY A 128 2.49 11.09 14.81
CA GLY A 128 2.39 11.62 13.44
C GLY A 128 2.35 10.54 12.37
N ILE A 129 3.17 9.48 12.51
CA ILE A 129 3.16 8.34 11.57
C ILE A 129 1.81 7.61 11.59
N VAL A 130 1.20 7.49 12.77
CA VAL A 130 -0.12 6.86 12.91
C VAL A 130 -1.19 7.70 12.20
N GLU A 131 -1.12 9.03 12.32
CA GLU A 131 -2.04 9.94 11.66
C GLU A 131 -1.87 9.93 10.13
N ASP A 132 -0.62 9.89 9.64
CA ASP A 132 -0.32 9.76 8.21
C ASP A 132 -0.91 8.47 7.63
N VAL A 133 -0.76 7.35 8.35
CA VAL A 133 -1.33 6.06 7.94
C VAL A 133 -2.85 6.11 7.94
N LYS A 134 -3.48 6.68 8.97
CA LYS A 134 -4.95 6.84 9.04
C LYS A 134 -5.47 7.69 7.88
N THR A 135 -4.82 8.82 7.62
CA THR A 135 -5.17 9.73 6.53
C THR A 135 -5.09 8.97 5.20
N LEU A 136 -3.98 8.27 4.94
CA LEU A 136 -3.81 7.49 3.73
C LEU A 136 -4.87 6.40 3.56
N LEU A 137 -5.20 5.67 4.63
CA LEU A 137 -6.24 4.64 4.59
C LEU A 137 -7.63 5.24 4.36
N SER A 138 -7.92 6.41 4.93
CA SER A 138 -9.19 7.10 4.72
C SER A 138 -9.39 7.57 3.28
N GLU A 139 -8.32 8.04 2.63
CA GLU A 139 -8.31 8.40 1.22
C GLU A 139 -8.54 7.16 0.34
N LEU A 140 -7.88 6.04 0.67
CA LEU A 140 -8.03 4.78 -0.07
C LEU A 140 -9.37 4.10 0.16
N ALA A 141 -10.05 4.39 1.27
CA ALA A 141 -11.42 3.96 1.52
C ALA A 141 -12.44 4.74 0.67
N ARG A 142 -12.03 5.86 0.07
CA ARG A 142 -12.83 6.68 -0.83
C ARG A 142 -12.08 6.89 -2.15
N PRO A 143 -11.70 5.79 -2.85
CA PRO A 143 -10.94 5.94 -4.06
C PRO A 143 -11.79 6.68 -5.10
N PRO A 144 -11.17 7.51 -5.95
CA PRO A 144 -11.87 8.07 -7.09
C PRO A 144 -12.46 6.94 -7.94
N ILE A 145 -13.65 7.18 -8.49
CA ILE A 145 -14.26 6.23 -9.43
C ILE A 145 -13.40 6.22 -10.68
N LEU A 146 -12.56 5.19 -10.79
CA LEU A 146 -11.87 4.90 -12.04
C LEU A 146 -12.87 4.39 -13.06
N VAL A 147 -12.69 4.78 -14.30
CA VAL A 147 -13.47 4.30 -15.43
C VAL A 147 -12.60 3.52 -16.40
N PHE A 148 -13.22 2.61 -17.14
CA PHE A 148 -12.56 2.01 -18.28
C PHE A 148 -12.48 3.04 -19.42
N PRO A 149 -11.39 3.04 -20.21
CA PRO A 149 -11.34 3.85 -21.42
C PRO A 149 -12.46 3.47 -22.38
N ASP A 150 -13.15 4.48 -22.91
CA ASP A 150 -14.00 4.32 -24.09
C ASP A 150 -13.10 4.29 -25.33
N TRP A 151 -12.69 3.10 -25.74
CA TRP A 151 -11.77 2.91 -26.87
C TRP A 151 -12.39 3.30 -28.21
N ALA A 152 -13.70 3.14 -28.39
CA ALA A 152 -14.36 3.57 -29.62
C ALA A 152 -14.23 5.09 -29.81
N ALA A 153 -14.40 5.84 -28.73
CA ALA A 153 -14.23 7.30 -28.73
C ALA A 153 -12.77 7.76 -28.85
N VAL A 154 -11.81 6.87 -28.55
CA VAL A 154 -10.37 7.12 -28.78
C VAL A 154 -10.02 6.86 -30.24
N GLU A 155 -10.64 5.85 -30.88
CA GLU A 155 -10.41 5.51 -32.29
C GLU A 155 -10.98 6.55 -33.25
N ASP A 156 -12.13 7.16 -32.94
CA ASP A 156 -12.77 8.20 -33.76
C ASP A 156 -12.38 9.64 -33.40
N ASP A 157 -11.39 9.81 -32.51
CA ASP A 157 -10.90 11.08 -31.98
C ASP A 157 -11.94 11.95 -31.22
N SER A 158 -13.14 11.44 -30.93
CA SER A 158 -14.20 12.25 -30.30
C SER A 158 -13.93 12.55 -28.82
N ARG A 159 -13.34 11.61 -28.08
CA ARG A 159 -12.94 11.78 -26.67
C ARG A 159 -11.58 11.12 -26.43
N PRO A 160 -10.47 11.78 -26.82
CA PRO A 160 -9.13 11.22 -26.69
C PRO A 160 -8.72 11.08 -25.21
N LEU A 161 -7.74 10.20 -24.98
CA LEU A 161 -7.10 10.08 -23.66
C LEU A 161 -6.33 11.36 -23.32
N ARG A 162 -6.41 11.76 -22.06
CA ARG A 162 -5.67 12.90 -21.51
C ARG A 162 -4.60 12.38 -20.55
N LEU A 163 -3.34 12.64 -20.87
CA LEU A 163 -2.22 12.38 -19.98
C LEU A 163 -1.93 13.62 -19.15
N CYS A 164 -1.99 13.48 -17.84
CA CYS A 164 -1.65 14.53 -16.89
C CYS A 164 -0.45 14.08 -16.06
N SER A 165 0.43 15.03 -15.74
CA SER A 165 1.61 14.81 -14.89
C SER A 165 1.55 15.71 -13.65
N ASP A 166 2.18 15.28 -12.57
CA ASP A 166 2.24 16.00 -11.30
C ASP A 166 3.57 15.65 -10.62
N GLU A 167 4.50 16.59 -10.71
CA GLU A 167 5.88 16.41 -10.31
C GLU A 167 6.23 17.23 -9.09
N CYS A 168 6.90 16.58 -8.14
CA CYS A 168 7.59 17.25 -7.06
C CYS A 168 9.00 16.72 -6.91
N ILE A 169 9.83 17.47 -6.17
CA ILE A 169 11.23 17.08 -5.92
C ILE A 169 11.34 15.67 -5.31
N ASN A 170 10.28 15.19 -4.66
CA ASN A 170 10.26 13.94 -3.93
C ASN A 170 9.48 12.79 -4.59
N GLY A 171 8.75 13.05 -5.67
CA GLY A 171 7.94 12.04 -6.33
C GLY A 171 7.40 12.54 -7.65
N SER A 172 7.21 11.59 -8.57
CA SER A 172 6.58 11.85 -9.86
C SER A 172 5.28 11.07 -9.92
N GLY A 173 4.21 11.75 -10.27
CA GLY A 173 2.90 11.18 -10.54
C GLY A 173 2.49 11.45 -11.97
N ALA A 174 1.80 10.51 -12.58
CA ALA A 174 1.08 10.76 -13.82
C ALA A 174 -0.19 9.94 -13.84
N TYR A 175 -1.16 10.36 -14.65
CA TYR A 175 -2.43 9.66 -14.76
C TYR A 175 -3.06 9.86 -16.13
N LEU A 176 -3.86 8.88 -16.54
CA LEU A 176 -4.77 9.05 -17.66
C LEU A 176 -6.16 9.40 -17.14
N GLU A 177 -6.82 10.28 -17.85
CA GLU A 177 -8.23 10.59 -17.69
C GLU A 177 -8.91 10.72 -19.04
N GLN A 178 -10.23 10.63 -19.05
CA GLN A 178 -11.05 10.79 -20.25
C GLN A 178 -12.35 11.48 -19.89
N GLU A 179 -12.82 12.34 -20.79
CA GLU A 179 -14.17 12.90 -20.73
C GLU A 179 -15.21 11.80 -20.95
N GLN A 180 -16.29 11.83 -20.17
CA GLN A 180 -17.38 10.88 -20.24
C GLN A 180 -18.57 11.47 -21.02
N TYR A 181 -19.54 10.64 -21.36
CA TYR A 181 -20.77 11.08 -22.05
C TYR A 181 -21.55 12.17 -21.30
N ASP A 182 -21.44 12.21 -19.96
CA ASP A 182 -22.07 13.23 -19.11
C ASP A 182 -21.26 14.54 -19.01
N GLY A 183 -20.15 14.66 -19.74
CA GLY A 183 -19.22 15.79 -19.69
C GLY A 183 -18.28 15.79 -18.48
N SER A 184 -18.40 14.82 -17.57
CA SER A 184 -17.46 14.69 -16.46
C SER A 184 -16.11 14.15 -16.95
N VAL A 185 -15.02 14.60 -16.34
CA VAL A 185 -13.69 14.04 -16.59
C VAL A 185 -13.38 13.02 -15.50
N ARG A 186 -13.09 11.79 -15.91
CA ARG A 186 -12.85 10.69 -14.97
C ARG A 186 -11.47 10.08 -15.17
N PRO A 187 -10.75 9.77 -14.08
CA PRO A 187 -9.48 9.08 -14.15
C PRO A 187 -9.66 7.65 -14.64
N ILE A 188 -8.71 7.18 -15.45
CA ILE A 188 -8.62 5.80 -15.93
C ILE A 188 -7.58 5.03 -15.11
N VAL A 189 -6.41 5.64 -14.88
CA VAL A 189 -5.31 4.99 -14.18
C VAL A 189 -4.37 6.02 -13.58
N TYR A 190 -3.93 5.77 -12.35
CA TYR A 190 -2.84 6.50 -11.72
C TYR A 190 -1.54 5.69 -11.76
N ILE A 191 -0.42 6.39 -11.97
CA ILE A 191 0.92 5.85 -11.77
C ILE A 191 1.72 6.82 -10.91
N SER A 192 2.60 6.28 -10.07
CA SER A 192 3.51 7.11 -9.28
C SER A 192 4.81 6.38 -8.97
N ARG A 193 5.88 7.16 -8.79
CA ARG A 193 7.19 6.68 -8.31
C ARG A 193 7.88 7.74 -7.46
N ALA A 194 8.85 7.29 -6.65
CA ALA A 194 9.80 8.22 -6.05
C ALA A 194 10.76 8.76 -7.12
N THR A 195 11.15 10.03 -6.99
CA THR A 195 12.21 10.62 -7.82
C THR A 195 13.54 9.95 -7.56
N LEU A 196 14.27 9.69 -8.64
CA LEU A 196 15.65 9.18 -8.60
C LEU A 196 16.56 10.23 -7.95
N PRO A 197 17.68 9.83 -7.32
CA PRO A 197 18.62 10.77 -6.73
C PRO A 197 19.10 11.85 -7.70
N ALA A 198 19.33 11.49 -8.97
CA ALA A 198 19.75 12.43 -10.01
C ALA A 198 18.64 13.43 -10.42
N GLU A 199 17.37 13.00 -10.38
CA GLU A 199 16.22 13.84 -10.72
C GLU A 199 15.99 14.95 -9.68
N ARG A 200 16.44 14.77 -8.43
CA ARG A 200 16.29 15.78 -7.38
C ARG A 200 17.07 17.07 -7.61
N ASN A 201 18.07 17.02 -8.50
CA ASN A 201 18.89 18.16 -8.87
C ASN A 201 18.40 18.82 -10.17
N TRP A 202 17.30 18.34 -10.74
CA TRP A 202 16.72 18.91 -11.96
C TRP A 202 15.95 20.18 -11.64
N THR A 203 15.85 21.06 -12.63
CA THR A 203 14.95 22.21 -12.54
C THR A 203 13.49 21.74 -12.49
N VAL A 204 12.57 22.61 -12.05
CA VAL A 204 11.13 22.28 -12.06
C VAL A 204 10.65 21.90 -13.47
N LEU A 205 11.07 22.66 -14.48
CA LEU A 205 10.78 22.38 -15.89
C LEU A 205 11.30 21.01 -16.34
N ASP A 206 12.55 20.68 -16.00
CA ASP A 206 13.14 19.38 -16.36
C ASP A 206 12.44 18.22 -15.62
N LEU A 207 11.98 18.43 -14.38
CA LEU A 207 11.23 17.45 -13.61
C LEU A 207 9.89 17.15 -14.29
N GLU A 208 9.11 18.18 -14.60
CA GLU A 208 7.80 18.03 -15.26
C GLU A 208 7.92 17.40 -16.64
N ALA A 209 8.85 17.89 -17.49
CA ALA A 209 9.12 17.29 -18.79
C ALA A 209 9.53 15.80 -18.64
N GLY A 210 10.40 15.51 -17.67
CA GLY A 210 10.79 14.14 -17.35
C GLY A 210 9.64 13.27 -16.83
N GLY A 211 8.73 13.87 -16.07
CA GLY A 211 7.51 13.25 -15.56
C GLY A 211 6.55 12.85 -16.67
N ILE A 212 6.31 13.74 -17.62
CA ILE A 212 5.52 13.48 -18.84
C ILE A 212 6.17 12.34 -19.65
N VAL A 213 7.46 12.44 -19.97
CA VAL A 213 8.16 11.41 -20.75
C VAL A 213 8.12 10.06 -20.04
N TRP A 214 8.30 10.04 -18.72
CA TRP A 214 8.16 8.84 -17.92
C TRP A 214 6.72 8.30 -17.95
N GLY A 215 5.71 9.16 -17.86
CA GLY A 215 4.30 8.83 -17.95
C GLY A 215 3.95 8.15 -19.26
N ILE A 216 4.37 8.75 -20.38
CA ILE A 216 4.20 8.18 -21.73
C ILE A 216 4.85 6.80 -21.83
N LYS A 217 6.11 6.66 -21.37
CA LYS A 217 6.82 5.38 -21.42
C LYS A 217 6.12 4.31 -20.58
N ARG A 218 5.61 4.68 -19.40
CA ARG A 218 4.98 3.73 -18.46
C ARG A 218 3.57 3.34 -18.90
N LEU A 219 2.85 4.23 -19.56
CA LEU A 219 1.48 4.06 -20.06
C LEU A 219 1.44 3.80 -21.56
N ARG A 220 2.57 3.41 -22.16
CA ARG A 220 2.69 3.14 -23.60
C ARG A 220 1.63 2.17 -24.10
N GLY A 221 1.26 1.16 -23.30
CA GLY A 221 0.21 0.20 -23.66
C GLY A 221 -1.16 0.84 -23.92
N ASN A 222 -1.46 1.98 -23.29
CA ASN A 222 -2.70 2.73 -23.51
C ASN A 222 -2.57 3.81 -24.58
N LEU A 223 -1.39 4.41 -24.71
CA LEU A 223 -1.17 5.60 -25.56
C LEU A 223 -0.70 5.24 -26.97
N TRP A 224 -0.16 4.04 -27.19
CA TRP A 224 0.42 3.67 -28.47
C TRP A 224 -0.61 3.67 -29.60
N SER A 225 -0.29 4.33 -30.72
CA SER A 225 -1.16 4.45 -31.89
C SER A 225 -2.50 5.15 -31.64
N THR A 226 -2.64 5.90 -30.54
CA THR A 226 -3.83 6.70 -30.23
C THR A 226 -3.50 8.18 -30.29
N LYS A 227 -4.47 9.01 -30.69
CA LYS A 227 -4.35 10.45 -30.51
C LYS A 227 -4.66 10.76 -29.04
N SER A 228 -3.69 11.32 -28.35
CA SER A 228 -3.79 11.65 -26.93
C SER A 228 -3.39 13.10 -26.68
N ILE A 229 -3.99 13.72 -25.68
CA ILE A 229 -3.72 15.10 -25.27
C ILE A 229 -2.86 15.07 -24.02
N ILE A 230 -1.80 15.88 -23.98
CA ILE A 230 -0.98 16.06 -22.78
C ILE A 230 -1.40 17.36 -22.11
N TYR A 231 -1.76 17.28 -20.82
CA TYR A 231 -2.03 18.44 -19.98
C TYR A 231 -0.89 18.63 -18.99
N SER A 232 -0.38 19.87 -18.95
CA SER A 232 0.59 20.33 -17.96
C SER A 232 0.22 21.75 -17.55
N ASP A 233 0.42 22.08 -16.28
CA ASP A 233 0.24 23.42 -15.72
C ASP A 233 1.44 24.33 -15.99
N HIS A 234 2.53 23.81 -16.55
CA HIS A 234 3.73 24.58 -16.81
C HIS A 234 3.80 25.09 -18.24
N LYS A 235 3.44 26.37 -18.41
CA LYS A 235 3.37 27.07 -19.72
C LYS A 235 4.65 26.96 -20.55
N ALA A 236 5.83 26.86 -19.94
CA ALA A 236 7.08 26.71 -20.68
C ALA A 236 7.24 25.34 -21.36
N LEU A 237 6.39 24.34 -21.06
CA LEU A 237 6.35 23.09 -21.82
C LEU A 237 5.62 23.25 -23.17
N GLU A 238 4.76 24.27 -23.34
CA GLU A 238 4.12 24.55 -24.63
C GLU A 238 5.12 24.98 -25.71
N SER A 239 6.27 25.55 -25.30
CA SER A 239 7.31 25.99 -26.22
C SER A 239 8.26 24.87 -26.63
N ILE A 240 8.26 23.69 -25.98
CA ILE A 240 9.14 22.55 -26.31
C ILE A 240 8.92 22.05 -27.75
N GLY A 241 7.67 22.12 -28.23
CA GLY A 241 7.33 21.81 -29.63
C GLY A 241 7.65 22.93 -30.63
N LYS A 242 8.10 24.10 -30.17
CA LYS A 242 8.48 25.25 -30.99
C LYS A 242 10.01 25.34 -31.03
N VAL A 243 10.56 25.58 -32.22
CA VAL A 243 12.02 25.71 -32.42
C VAL A 243 12.54 26.88 -31.57
N GLY A 244 13.37 26.59 -30.56
CA GLY A 244 13.94 27.57 -29.62
C GLY A 244 15.00 26.95 -28.70
N GLU A 245 15.76 27.78 -27.98
CA GLU A 245 16.77 27.36 -27.01
C GLU A 245 16.11 26.73 -25.78
N HIS A 246 16.03 25.41 -25.78
CA HIS A 246 15.57 24.60 -24.65
C HIS A 246 16.78 24.06 -23.87
N THR A 247 16.59 23.66 -22.61
CA THR A 247 17.65 22.96 -21.89
C THR A 247 18.06 21.70 -22.65
N ALA A 248 19.36 21.39 -22.66
CA ALA A 248 19.92 20.25 -23.40
C ALA A 248 19.31 18.88 -23.00
N ARG A 249 18.58 18.82 -21.88
CA ARG A 249 17.88 17.63 -21.40
C ARG A 249 16.48 17.48 -21.99
N VAL A 250 15.78 18.59 -22.22
CA VAL A 250 14.47 18.64 -22.86
C VAL A 250 14.56 18.34 -24.36
N GLN A 251 15.69 18.64 -24.98
CA GLN A 251 15.93 18.39 -26.41
C GLN A 251 16.27 16.92 -26.75
N ARG A 252 16.46 16.04 -25.77
CA ARG A 252 16.87 14.63 -25.94
C ARG A 252 15.70 13.67 -25.77
#